data_AF-A0A7C7JSD8-F1
#
_entry.id   AF-A0A7C7JSD8-F1
#
_cell.length_a   1.000
_cell.length_b   1.000
_cell.length_c   1.000
_cell.angle_alpha   90.00
_cell.angle_beta   90.00
_cell.angle_gamma   90.00
#
_symmetry.space_group_name_H-M   'P 1'
#
loop_
_entity.id
_entity.type
_entity.pdbx_description
1 polymer ?
#
loop_
_entity_poly.entity_id
_entity_poly.type
_entity_poly.pdbx_seq_one_letter_code
_entity_poly.pdbx_strand_id
1 'polypeptide(L)'
;MHNSRGDYDGGPSIPMFVIDGDGNATQAGVSDQDSNYWNKVRNHMNKSIWGLTIAAALILIPSWVTTQEPVYWDIVDRIRSEGFDNSEVMDNAGYLADVIGPRFTGSPNMRQAQEWALARMREIGLSEVEREPWGDETVGWEVQRVSVHMTAPDYQMVIAYPFALTPGTQGPVVTNAVIATIQSPEDLDGYRGRLDGAIVLATPPMPTSPRFVQDAFRHDEESLGVFETEGIDLLINRHARGQPEQSTFRRQGISDAEVEAFYISEGVAVVLTASIGSDGTVYATGHPTTRDDRTRSGVENALPTLAVASEHYNRIHRILERGIPVTMDIEVRVGFDESDQRGYNVIAEIPG
;
A
#
# COMPACT_ATOMS: atom_id res chain seq x y z
N MET A 1 -2.51 -39.88 -13.10
CA MET A 1 -2.43 -39.16 -14.38
C MET A 1 -1.28 -38.17 -14.28
N HIS A 2 -0.49 -38.14 -15.34
CA HIS A 2 0.77 -37.41 -15.56
C HIS A 2 0.97 -36.09 -14.78
N ASN A 3 2.15 -35.98 -14.16
CA ASN A 3 2.80 -34.72 -13.80
C ASN A 3 4.08 -34.65 -14.65
N SER A 4 4.18 -33.66 -15.54
CA SER A 4 5.35 -33.43 -16.40
C SER A 4 6.16 -32.26 -15.83
N ARG A 5 7.22 -32.60 -15.11
CA ARG A 5 8.35 -31.70 -14.82
C ARG A 5 9.34 -31.80 -15.99
N GLY A 6 9.72 -30.66 -16.54
CA GLY A 6 10.83 -30.54 -17.47
C GLY A 6 12.16 -30.53 -16.71
N ASP A 7 13.11 -31.28 -17.24
CA ASP A 7 14.50 -31.37 -16.81
C ASP A 7 15.23 -30.02 -16.96
N TYR A 8 15.99 -29.65 -15.93
CA TYR A 8 17.24 -28.89 -16.10
C TYR A 8 18.31 -29.47 -15.17
N ASP A 9 19.48 -29.64 -15.78
CA ASP A 9 20.66 -30.38 -15.36
C ASP A 9 21.23 -29.98 -13.98
N GLY A 10 21.70 -31.00 -13.25
CA GLY A 10 22.32 -30.88 -11.94
C GLY A 10 23.76 -30.39 -12.00
N GLY A 11 24.01 -29.18 -11.50
CA GLY A 11 25.32 -28.73 -11.03
C GLY A 11 25.62 -29.25 -9.61
N PRO A 12 26.89 -29.43 -9.22
CA PRO A 12 27.24 -29.99 -7.92
C PRO A 12 26.93 -29.05 -6.76
N SER A 13 26.44 -29.63 -5.67
CA SER A 13 26.12 -28.99 -4.39
C SER A 13 27.36 -28.42 -3.70
N ILE A 14 27.24 -27.17 -3.23
CA ILE A 14 28.28 -26.43 -2.50
C ILE A 14 28.28 -26.88 -1.03
N PRO A 15 29.43 -27.23 -0.42
CA PRO A 15 29.49 -27.54 1.01
C PRO A 15 29.36 -26.26 1.84
N MET A 16 28.50 -26.29 2.88
CA MET A 16 28.41 -25.22 3.87
C MET A 16 29.65 -25.20 4.77
N PHE A 17 30.24 -24.01 4.92
CA PHE A 17 31.23 -23.70 5.95
C PHE A 17 30.55 -22.92 7.09
N VAL A 18 30.87 -23.28 8.33
CA VAL A 18 30.53 -22.46 9.50
C VAL A 18 31.76 -21.62 9.83
N ILE A 19 31.56 -20.30 9.92
CA ILE A 19 32.58 -19.32 10.32
C ILE A 19 32.32 -19.00 11.79
N ASP A 20 33.33 -19.11 12.65
CA ASP A 20 33.22 -18.66 14.04
C ASP A 20 33.42 -17.15 14.19
N GLY A 21 33.13 -16.62 15.38
CA GLY A 21 33.15 -15.18 15.68
C GLY A 21 34.51 -14.47 15.53
N ASP A 22 35.58 -15.21 15.22
CA ASP A 22 36.92 -14.68 14.93
C ASP A 22 37.33 -14.90 13.45
N GLY A 23 36.40 -15.37 12.60
CA GLY A 23 36.56 -15.38 11.14
C GLY A 23 37.25 -16.60 10.55
N ASN A 24 37.40 -17.72 11.27
CA ASN A 24 38.02 -18.93 10.72
C ASN A 24 36.97 -19.98 10.31
N ALA A 25 37.13 -20.54 9.11
CA ALA A 25 36.28 -21.62 8.60
C ALA A 25 36.96 -22.98 8.79
N THR A 26 36.28 -23.94 9.42
CA THR A 26 36.74 -25.35 9.51
C THR A 26 35.69 -26.31 8.98
N GLN A 27 36.15 -27.34 8.25
CA GLN A 27 35.32 -28.42 7.71
C GLN A 27 35.33 -29.61 8.69
N ALA A 28 34.16 -30.07 9.12
CA ALA A 28 34.03 -31.23 10.00
C ALA A 28 34.48 -32.51 9.27
N GLY A 29 35.40 -33.26 9.89
CA GLY A 29 36.21 -34.28 9.23
C GLY A 29 35.54 -35.61 8.91
N VAL A 30 36.33 -36.54 8.34
CA VAL A 30 36.39 -37.99 8.65
C VAL A 30 37.55 -38.66 7.87
N SER A 31 38.33 -39.43 8.65
CA SER A 31 39.21 -40.60 8.42
C SER A 31 40.03 -40.84 7.14
N ASP A 32 41.32 -41.11 7.40
CA ASP A 32 42.23 -41.97 6.64
C ASP A 32 41.63 -43.35 6.31
N GLN A 33 41.54 -43.70 5.04
CA GLN A 33 42.03 -44.97 4.48
C GLN A 33 41.84 -44.98 2.96
N ASP A 34 42.77 -45.67 2.29
CA ASP A 34 42.77 -46.04 0.87
C ASP A 34 43.06 -44.92 -0.14
N SER A 35 44.31 -44.83 -0.58
CA SER A 35 44.73 -45.64 -1.74
C SER A 35 46.09 -45.20 -2.26
N ASN A 36 47.08 -46.02 -1.92
CA ASN A 36 48.26 -46.24 -2.74
C ASN A 36 47.83 -46.56 -4.18
N TYR A 37 47.86 -45.59 -5.10
CA TYR A 37 47.81 -45.91 -6.53
C TYR A 37 48.50 -44.93 -7.50
N TRP A 38 49.30 -43.96 -7.01
CA TRP A 38 50.08 -43.09 -7.93
C TRP A 38 51.55 -42.82 -7.55
N ASN A 39 52.08 -43.48 -6.51
CA ASN A 39 53.45 -43.26 -6.04
C ASN A 39 54.56 -43.92 -6.90
N LYS A 40 54.39 -44.04 -8.22
CA LYS A 40 55.42 -44.68 -9.05
C LYS A 40 55.66 -44.08 -10.44
N VAL A 41 55.50 -42.78 -10.65
CA VAL A 41 56.21 -42.08 -11.76
C VAL A 41 56.43 -40.60 -11.42
N ARG A 42 57.44 -40.29 -10.61
CA ARG A 42 58.20 -39.03 -10.78
C ARG A 42 59.45 -39.03 -9.92
N ASN A 43 60.54 -39.49 -10.50
CA ASN A 43 61.86 -39.21 -9.95
C ASN A 43 62.72 -38.61 -11.07
N HIS A 44 63.38 -37.50 -10.70
CA HIS A 44 64.49 -36.83 -11.38
C HIS A 44 64.18 -35.92 -12.57
N MET A 45 64.04 -34.62 -12.28
CA MET A 45 64.71 -33.56 -13.07
C MET A 45 64.71 -32.21 -12.30
N ASN A 46 65.93 -31.74 -12.01
CA ASN A 46 66.42 -30.37 -11.78
C ASN A 46 65.70 -29.43 -10.78
N LYS A 47 66.24 -29.41 -9.55
CA LYS A 47 65.89 -28.50 -8.44
C LYS A 47 66.47 -27.07 -8.54
N SER A 48 66.96 -26.60 -9.68
CA SER A 48 67.69 -25.32 -9.76
C SER A 48 67.10 -24.24 -10.67
N ILE A 49 65.90 -24.45 -11.24
CA ILE A 49 65.26 -23.45 -12.14
C ILE A 49 63.91 -22.93 -11.59
N TRP A 50 63.36 -23.56 -10.54
CA TRP A 50 62.06 -23.18 -9.97
C TRP A 50 62.10 -22.03 -8.95
N GLY A 51 63.29 -21.59 -8.52
CA GLY A 51 63.43 -20.49 -7.56
C GLY A 51 63.28 -19.08 -8.16
N LEU A 52 63.52 -18.92 -9.47
CA LEU A 52 63.47 -17.62 -10.16
C LEU A 52 62.15 -17.35 -10.88
N THR A 53 61.34 -18.38 -11.15
CA THR A 53 60.00 -18.23 -11.74
C THR A 53 58.91 -17.96 -10.71
N ILE A 54 59.07 -18.36 -9.45
CA ILE A 54 58.11 -18.04 -8.38
C ILE A 54 58.25 -16.58 -7.90
N ALA A 55 59.46 -16.01 -7.93
CA ALA A 55 59.67 -14.59 -7.63
C ALA A 55 59.15 -13.65 -8.74
N ALA A 56 59.11 -14.11 -10.00
CA ALA A 56 58.55 -13.33 -11.12
C ALA A 56 57.02 -13.46 -11.25
N ALA A 57 56.43 -14.56 -10.75
CA ALA A 57 54.97 -14.77 -10.81
C ALA A 57 54.20 -14.04 -9.69
N LEU A 58 54.86 -13.63 -8.61
CA LEU A 58 54.25 -12.85 -7.52
C LEU A 58 54.19 -11.33 -7.78
N ILE A 59 54.83 -10.84 -8.85
CA ILE A 59 54.79 -9.42 -9.26
C ILE A 59 53.72 -9.16 -10.34
N LEU A 60 53.04 -10.20 -10.82
CA LEU A 60 52.01 -10.14 -11.87
C LEU A 60 50.60 -10.43 -11.36
N ILE A 61 50.34 -10.32 -10.05
CA ILE A 61 48.95 -10.19 -9.59
C ILE A 61 48.55 -8.76 -9.95
N PRO A 62 47.67 -8.53 -10.96
CA PRO A 62 47.14 -7.20 -11.15
C PRO A 62 46.40 -6.89 -9.87
N SER A 63 46.92 -5.92 -9.12
CA SER A 63 46.13 -5.25 -8.09
C SER A 63 44.96 -4.67 -8.87
N TRP A 64 43.81 -5.36 -8.81
CA TRP A 64 42.53 -4.72 -9.07
C TRP A 64 42.38 -3.71 -7.93
N VAL A 65 43.09 -2.60 -8.05
CA VAL A 65 42.73 -1.36 -7.39
C VAL A 65 41.37 -1.09 -8.03
N THR A 66 40.31 -1.45 -7.31
CA THR A 66 39.02 -0.81 -7.50
C THR A 66 39.32 0.67 -7.30
N THR A 67 39.63 1.36 -8.40
CA THR A 67 39.74 2.80 -8.40
C THR A 67 38.34 3.24 -8.03
N GLN A 68 38.15 3.61 -6.76
CA GLN A 68 36.92 4.27 -6.35
C GLN A 68 36.76 5.43 -7.31
N GLU A 69 35.58 5.53 -7.93
CA GLU A 69 35.27 6.67 -8.80
C GLU A 69 35.64 7.95 -8.04
N PRO A 70 36.40 8.86 -8.66
CA PRO A 70 36.79 10.09 -8.00
C PRO A 70 35.53 10.84 -7.60
N VAL A 71 35.36 11.10 -6.30
CA VAL A 71 34.25 11.90 -5.80
C VAL A 71 34.53 13.36 -6.14
N TYR A 72 33.73 13.92 -7.05
CA TYR A 72 33.79 15.33 -7.42
C TYR A 72 33.05 16.18 -6.38
N TRP A 73 33.72 16.54 -5.29
CA TRP A 73 33.13 17.27 -4.17
C TRP A 73 32.50 18.61 -4.55
N ASP A 74 33.07 19.31 -5.55
CA ASP A 74 32.51 20.54 -6.09
C ASP A 74 31.16 20.32 -6.76
N ILE A 75 30.98 19.19 -7.45
CA ILE A 75 29.69 18.80 -8.04
C ILE A 75 28.70 18.41 -6.95
N VAL A 76 29.13 17.67 -5.93
CA VAL A 76 28.30 17.32 -4.78
C VAL A 76 27.78 18.58 -4.07
N ASP A 77 28.64 19.58 -3.86
CA ASP A 77 28.24 20.84 -3.23
C ASP A 77 27.27 21.65 -4.09
N ARG A 78 27.42 21.61 -5.42
CA ARG A 78 26.44 22.21 -6.35
C ARG A 78 25.09 21.51 -6.28
N ILE A 79 25.06 20.18 -6.24
CA ILE A 79 23.82 19.40 -6.10
C ILE A 79 23.13 19.73 -4.76
N ARG A 80 23.90 19.84 -3.67
CA ARG A 80 23.36 20.25 -2.36
C ARG A 80 22.76 21.65 -2.42
N SER A 81 23.49 22.60 -3.02
CA SER A 81 23.01 23.98 -3.16
C SER A 81 21.69 24.01 -3.93
N GLU A 82 21.58 23.24 -5.01
CA GLU A 82 20.32 23.13 -5.76
C GLU A 82 19.18 22.53 -4.90
N GLY A 83 19.47 21.47 -4.15
CA GLY A 83 18.48 20.81 -3.30
C GLY A 83 18.01 21.61 -2.09
N PHE A 84 18.86 22.48 -1.52
CA PHE A 84 18.55 23.26 -0.30
C PHE A 84 18.20 24.72 -0.58
N ASP A 85 18.92 25.39 -1.48
CA ASP A 85 18.80 26.83 -1.69
C ASP A 85 17.91 27.18 -2.89
N ASN A 86 17.85 26.32 -3.91
CA ASN A 86 17.03 26.49 -5.13
C ASN A 86 15.94 25.42 -5.27
N SER A 87 15.52 24.82 -4.16
CA SER A 87 14.63 23.66 -4.18
C SER A 87 13.25 23.97 -4.78
N GLU A 88 12.88 23.25 -5.83
CA GLU A 88 11.54 23.31 -6.42
C GLU A 88 10.59 22.24 -5.86
N VAL A 89 10.99 21.50 -4.82
CA VAL A 89 10.21 20.36 -4.29
C VAL A 89 8.83 20.78 -3.80
N MET A 90 8.72 21.92 -3.12
CA MET A 90 7.46 22.38 -2.55
C MET A 90 6.49 22.86 -3.62
N ASP A 91 6.99 23.49 -4.68
CA ASP A 91 6.16 23.93 -5.80
C ASP A 91 5.64 22.75 -6.60
N ASN A 92 6.51 21.77 -6.90
CA ASN A 92 6.13 20.55 -7.59
C ASN A 92 5.14 19.71 -6.77
N ALA A 93 5.44 19.49 -5.48
CA ALA A 93 4.57 18.74 -4.58
C ALA A 93 3.23 19.45 -4.38
N GLY A 94 3.24 20.78 -4.21
CA GLY A 94 2.04 21.61 -4.08
C GLY A 94 1.18 21.58 -5.34
N TYR A 95 1.77 21.63 -6.54
CA TYR A 95 1.01 21.53 -7.77
C TYR A 95 0.33 20.16 -7.90
N LEU A 96 1.06 19.07 -7.63
CA LEU A 96 0.47 17.74 -7.61
C LEU A 96 -0.63 17.63 -6.55
N ALA A 97 -0.39 18.06 -5.31
CA ALA A 97 -1.29 17.85 -4.18
C ALA A 97 -2.52 18.76 -4.21
N ASP A 98 -2.33 20.05 -4.49
CA ASP A 98 -3.36 21.07 -4.30
C ASP A 98 -4.08 21.42 -5.61
N VAL A 99 -3.38 21.39 -6.75
CA VAL A 99 -3.97 21.74 -8.05
C VAL A 99 -4.58 20.51 -8.73
N ILE A 100 -3.83 19.42 -8.84
CA ILE A 100 -4.35 18.18 -9.44
C ILE A 100 -5.20 17.40 -8.43
N GLY A 101 -4.81 17.37 -7.15
CA GLY A 101 -5.59 16.70 -6.11
C GLY A 101 -5.43 15.17 -6.13
N PRO A 102 -6.37 14.41 -5.54
CA PRO A 102 -6.29 12.95 -5.45
C PRO A 102 -6.14 12.26 -6.82
N ARG A 103 -5.25 11.26 -6.88
CA ARG A 103 -4.85 10.55 -8.11
C ARG A 103 -5.11 9.06 -7.97
N PHE A 104 -6.37 8.66 -7.91
CA PHE A 104 -6.72 7.23 -7.88
C PHE A 104 -6.22 6.54 -9.16
N THR A 105 -5.76 5.29 -9.07
CA THR A 105 -5.18 4.56 -10.21
C THR A 105 -6.15 4.50 -11.38
N GLY A 106 -5.73 4.95 -12.56
CA GLY A 106 -6.56 5.01 -13.77
C GLY A 106 -7.54 6.20 -13.84
N SER A 107 -7.62 7.04 -12.80
CA SER A 107 -8.50 8.22 -12.81
C SER A 107 -8.03 9.31 -13.78
N PRO A 108 -8.92 10.23 -14.19
CA PRO A 108 -8.55 11.44 -14.95
C PRO A 108 -7.43 12.24 -14.31
N ASN A 109 -7.46 12.44 -12.99
CA ASN A 109 -6.41 13.17 -12.28
C ASN A 109 -5.06 12.46 -12.28
N MET A 110 -5.04 11.11 -12.24
CA MET A 110 -3.77 10.37 -12.40
C MET A 110 -3.17 10.63 -13.78
N ARG A 111 -3.97 10.57 -14.85
CA ARG A 111 -3.49 10.87 -16.21
C ARG A 111 -3.01 12.31 -16.34
N GLN A 112 -3.74 13.27 -15.76
CA GLN A 112 -3.30 14.67 -15.73
C GLN A 112 -1.96 14.83 -15.00
N ALA A 113 -1.76 14.13 -13.88
CA ALA A 113 -0.50 14.16 -13.14
C ALA A 113 0.65 13.55 -13.93
N GLN A 114 0.42 12.46 -14.66
CA GLN A 114 1.42 11.84 -15.52
C GLN A 114 1.82 12.77 -16.66
N GLU A 115 0.86 13.39 -17.35
CA GLU A 115 1.15 14.38 -18.40
C GLU A 115 1.92 15.59 -17.87
N TRP A 116 1.52 16.09 -16.69
CA TRP A 116 2.23 17.17 -16.02
C TRP A 116 3.68 16.77 -15.67
N ALA A 117 3.88 15.56 -15.13
CA ALA A 117 5.20 15.06 -14.77
C ALA A 117 6.10 14.90 -16.01
N LEU A 118 5.59 14.35 -17.11
CA LEU A 118 6.32 14.25 -18.39
C LEU A 118 6.74 15.63 -18.90
N ALA A 119 5.85 16.62 -18.83
CA ALA A 119 6.15 17.99 -19.23
C ALA A 119 7.25 18.58 -18.35
N ARG A 120 7.15 18.41 -17.03
CA ARG A 120 8.14 18.91 -16.06
C ARG A 120 9.51 18.27 -16.25
N MET A 121 9.56 16.95 -16.47
CA MET A 121 10.80 16.22 -16.75
C MET A 121 11.49 16.71 -18.03
N ARG A 122 10.73 17.02 -19.09
CA ARG A 122 11.29 17.61 -20.32
C ARG A 122 11.80 19.03 -20.08
N GLU A 123 11.06 19.83 -19.32
CA GLU A 123 11.43 21.22 -19.03
C GLU A 123 12.76 21.32 -18.27
N ILE A 124 12.98 20.43 -17.28
CA ILE A 124 14.23 20.40 -16.51
C ILE A 124 15.37 19.68 -17.26
N GLY A 125 15.15 19.26 -18.50
CA GLY A 125 16.18 18.75 -19.41
C GLY A 125 16.47 17.26 -19.32
N LEU A 126 15.58 16.45 -18.75
CA LEU A 126 15.71 14.98 -18.80
C LEU A 126 15.46 14.44 -20.22
N SER A 127 16.08 13.31 -20.55
CA SER A 127 15.91 12.60 -21.82
C SER A 127 15.02 11.36 -21.68
N GLU A 128 14.68 10.73 -22.81
CA GLU A 128 13.85 9.50 -22.86
C GLU A 128 12.58 9.59 -21.99
N VAL A 129 11.90 10.74 -22.04
CA VAL A 129 10.75 11.04 -21.19
C VAL A 129 9.47 10.43 -21.76
N GLU A 130 9.02 9.32 -21.18
CA GLU A 130 7.90 8.53 -21.68
C GLU A 130 7.00 7.92 -20.59
N ARG A 131 5.87 7.36 -21.05
CA ARG A 131 4.99 6.54 -20.23
C ARG A 131 5.17 5.07 -20.58
N GLU A 132 5.44 4.27 -19.58
CA GLU A 132 5.54 2.82 -19.75
C GLU A 132 4.28 2.15 -19.19
N PRO A 133 3.53 1.36 -19.99
CA PRO A 133 2.39 0.60 -19.50
C PRO A 133 2.77 -0.34 -18.35
N TRP A 134 1.94 -0.38 -17.30
CA TRP A 134 2.16 -1.21 -16.12
C TRP A 134 0.85 -1.74 -15.52
N GLY A 135 0.90 -3.00 -15.06
CA GLY A 135 -0.18 -3.64 -14.30
C GLY A 135 -1.36 -4.09 -15.13
N ASP A 136 -2.42 -4.52 -14.43
CA ASP A 136 -3.67 -4.97 -15.06
C ASP A 136 -4.49 -3.80 -15.59
N GLU A 137 -5.27 -4.07 -16.65
CA GLU A 137 -6.26 -3.13 -17.16
C GLU A 137 -7.41 -2.97 -16.16
N THR A 138 -7.65 -1.74 -15.71
CA THR A 138 -8.67 -1.44 -14.70
C THR A 138 -9.50 -0.23 -15.11
N VAL A 139 -10.76 -0.18 -14.66
CA VAL A 139 -11.59 1.00 -14.87
C VAL A 139 -11.03 2.18 -14.07
N GLY A 140 -10.96 3.35 -14.71
CA GLY A 140 -10.76 4.60 -14.01
C GLY A 140 -11.99 4.91 -13.17
N TRP A 141 -11.81 5.32 -11.91
CA TRP A 141 -12.89 5.67 -11.00
C TRP A 141 -12.57 6.98 -10.30
N GLU A 142 -13.57 7.85 -10.17
CA GLU A 142 -13.44 9.14 -9.47
C GLU A 142 -14.73 9.53 -8.73
N VAL A 143 -14.57 10.30 -7.66
CA VAL A 143 -15.70 10.92 -6.95
C VAL A 143 -15.98 12.28 -7.56
N GLN A 144 -17.19 12.49 -8.07
CA GLN A 144 -17.62 13.77 -8.65
C GLN A 144 -18.49 14.58 -7.70
N ARG A 145 -19.19 13.91 -6.77
CA ARG A 145 -19.97 14.55 -5.70
C ARG A 145 -20.19 13.58 -4.55
N VAL A 146 -20.11 14.10 -3.34
CA VAL A 146 -20.70 13.48 -2.15
C VAL A 146 -21.49 14.53 -1.38
N SER A 147 -22.67 14.17 -0.90
CA SER A 147 -23.52 15.01 -0.06
C SER A 147 -24.25 14.11 0.91
N VAL A 148 -24.04 14.32 2.21
CA VAL A 148 -24.61 13.45 3.25
C VAL A 148 -25.15 14.33 4.38
N HIS A 149 -26.44 14.20 4.65
CA HIS A 149 -27.13 14.95 5.70
C HIS A 149 -28.03 14.04 6.52
N MET A 150 -28.07 14.27 7.82
CA MET A 150 -29.20 13.85 8.65
C MET A 150 -30.22 15.00 8.64
N THR A 151 -31.44 14.74 8.20
CA THR A 151 -32.50 15.75 8.08
C THR A 151 -33.52 15.69 9.22
N ALA A 152 -33.63 14.54 9.89
CA ALA A 152 -34.42 14.35 11.11
C ALA A 152 -33.70 13.38 12.06
N PRO A 153 -33.88 13.49 13.40
CA PRO A 153 -34.77 14.40 14.12
C PRO A 153 -34.23 15.83 14.26
N ASP A 154 -32.96 16.04 13.96
CA ASP A 154 -32.28 17.33 14.00
C ASP A 154 -31.32 17.40 12.81
N TYR A 155 -31.20 18.57 12.18
CA TYR A 155 -30.38 18.70 10.99
C TYR A 155 -28.89 18.63 11.32
N GLN A 156 -28.13 17.80 10.60
CA GLN A 156 -26.68 17.75 10.69
C GLN A 156 -26.07 17.45 9.32
N MET A 157 -25.05 18.23 8.94
CA MET A 157 -24.12 17.85 7.88
C MET A 157 -23.25 16.69 8.35
N VAL A 158 -23.14 15.64 7.55
CA VAL A 158 -22.43 14.42 7.92
C VAL A 158 -21.10 14.35 7.17
N ILE A 159 -19.98 14.28 7.92
CA ILE A 159 -18.66 14.03 7.34
C ILE A 159 -18.60 12.55 6.95
N ALA A 160 -18.64 12.28 5.65
CA ALA A 160 -18.62 10.94 5.10
C ALA A 160 -17.96 10.95 3.71
N TYR A 161 -17.28 9.86 3.39
CA TYR A 161 -16.58 9.68 2.12
C TYR A 161 -16.91 8.31 1.53
N PRO A 162 -17.14 8.22 0.21
CA PRO A 162 -17.41 6.95 -0.44
C PRO A 162 -16.16 6.07 -0.41
N PHE A 163 -16.33 4.77 -0.18
CA PHE A 163 -15.22 3.84 -0.40
C PHE A 163 -14.79 3.87 -1.87
N ALA A 164 -13.49 3.75 -2.13
CA ALA A 164 -13.00 3.65 -3.49
C ALA A 164 -13.63 2.43 -4.18
N LEU A 165 -14.09 2.62 -5.42
CA LEU A 165 -14.82 1.60 -6.21
C LEU A 165 -16.20 1.22 -5.64
N THR A 166 -16.85 2.14 -4.92
CA THR A 166 -18.29 2.05 -4.67
C THR A 166 -19.08 2.67 -5.83
N PRO A 167 -20.30 2.18 -6.15
CA PRO A 167 -21.14 2.84 -7.13
C PRO A 167 -21.71 4.15 -6.59
N GLY A 168 -22.15 5.01 -7.52
CA GLY A 168 -22.94 6.18 -7.18
C GLY A 168 -24.38 5.80 -6.82
N THR A 169 -25.09 6.72 -6.17
CA THR A 169 -26.54 6.62 -6.02
C THR A 169 -27.24 7.06 -7.31
N GLN A 170 -28.46 6.57 -7.55
CA GLN A 170 -29.29 6.99 -8.69
C GLN A 170 -29.99 8.35 -8.41
N GLY A 171 -29.18 9.36 -8.05
CA GLY A 171 -29.63 10.64 -7.51
C GLY A 171 -29.73 10.65 -5.99
N PRO A 172 -30.32 11.71 -5.39
CA PRO A 172 -30.48 11.81 -3.95
C PRO A 172 -31.39 10.70 -3.38
N VAL A 173 -30.91 10.03 -2.34
CA VAL A 173 -31.64 9.02 -1.55
C VAL A 173 -32.08 9.67 -0.25
N VAL A 174 -33.40 9.88 -0.09
CA VAL A 174 -33.99 10.46 1.11
C VAL A 174 -34.88 9.43 1.79
N THR A 175 -34.39 8.82 2.87
CA THR A 175 -35.07 7.69 3.54
C THR A 175 -34.60 7.54 4.99
N ASN A 176 -35.14 6.56 5.71
CA ASN A 176 -34.80 6.30 7.10
C ASN A 176 -33.52 5.47 7.22
N ALA A 177 -32.73 5.80 8.24
CA ALA A 177 -31.59 5.00 8.65
C ALA A 177 -32.02 3.89 9.63
N VAL A 178 -31.40 2.72 9.51
CA VAL A 178 -31.64 1.55 10.36
C VAL A 178 -30.31 0.94 10.78
N ILE A 179 -30.21 0.51 12.03
CA ILE A 179 -29.07 -0.30 12.49
C ILE A 179 -29.30 -1.72 12.00
N ALA A 180 -28.40 -2.19 11.13
CA ALA A 180 -28.31 -3.60 10.78
C ALA A 180 -26.84 -3.99 10.78
N THR A 181 -26.32 -4.40 11.94
CA THR A 181 -24.96 -4.91 12.07
C THR A 181 -25.02 -6.43 12.00
N ILE A 182 -24.43 -7.01 10.95
CA ILE A 182 -24.33 -8.46 10.75
C ILE A 182 -22.91 -8.89 11.08
N GLN A 183 -22.76 -9.64 12.16
CA GLN A 183 -21.49 -10.22 12.61
C GLN A 183 -21.36 -11.68 12.19
N SER A 184 -22.44 -12.45 12.21
CA SER A 184 -22.44 -13.87 11.86
C SER A 184 -23.68 -14.26 11.04
N PRO A 185 -23.71 -15.46 10.44
CA PRO A 185 -24.87 -15.92 9.66
C PRO A 185 -26.19 -15.93 10.46
N GLU A 186 -26.12 -16.13 11.78
CA GLU A 186 -27.30 -16.16 12.66
C GLU A 186 -28.01 -14.80 12.75
N ASP A 187 -27.31 -13.70 12.50
CA ASP A 187 -27.88 -12.34 12.57
C ASP A 187 -28.83 -12.06 11.40
N LEU A 188 -28.67 -12.75 10.26
CA LEU A 188 -29.42 -12.51 9.02
C LEU A 188 -30.94 -12.60 9.25
N ASP A 189 -31.36 -13.62 10.01
CA ASP A 189 -32.77 -13.88 10.31
C ASP A 189 -33.45 -12.70 11.04
N GLY A 190 -32.70 -11.95 11.85
CA GLY A 190 -33.23 -10.80 12.60
C GLY A 190 -33.58 -9.59 11.75
N TYR A 191 -33.01 -9.51 10.54
CA TYR A 191 -33.18 -8.39 9.62
C TYR A 191 -34.06 -8.69 8.40
N ARG A 192 -34.40 -9.96 8.14
CA ARG A 192 -35.20 -10.34 6.96
C ARG A 192 -36.52 -9.60 6.84
N GLY A 193 -36.76 -9.04 5.66
CA GLY A 193 -37.94 -8.24 5.30
C GLY A 193 -38.02 -6.88 6.00
N ARG A 194 -36.89 -6.32 6.49
CA ARG A 194 -36.90 -5.09 7.31
C ARG A 194 -36.04 -3.96 6.77
N LEU A 195 -35.28 -4.18 5.69
CA LEU A 195 -34.30 -3.21 5.19
C LEU A 195 -34.64 -2.59 3.82
N ASP A 196 -35.84 -2.83 3.30
CA ASP A 196 -36.27 -2.32 1.98
C ASP A 196 -36.19 -0.79 1.91
N GLY A 197 -35.37 -0.29 0.99
CA GLY A 197 -35.10 1.13 0.78
C GLY A 197 -34.38 1.82 1.94
N ALA A 198 -33.82 1.09 2.91
CA ALA A 198 -33.19 1.68 4.09
C ALA A 198 -31.75 2.15 3.85
N ILE A 199 -31.30 3.11 4.65
CA ILE A 199 -29.88 3.43 4.83
C ILE A 199 -29.37 2.64 6.03
N VAL A 200 -28.45 1.70 5.81
CA VAL A 200 -28.01 0.78 6.85
C VAL A 200 -26.76 1.28 7.55
N LEU A 201 -26.79 1.32 8.88
CA LEU A 201 -25.60 1.41 9.75
C LEU A 201 -25.06 -0.01 9.97
N ALA A 202 -24.00 -0.36 9.23
CA ALA A 202 -23.53 -1.75 9.06
C ALA A 202 -22.48 -2.21 10.08
N THR A 203 -21.97 -1.30 10.92
CA THR A 203 -20.97 -1.60 11.94
C THR A 203 -21.40 -1.09 13.32
N PRO A 204 -20.83 -1.61 14.41
CA PRO A 204 -20.98 -0.98 15.72
C PRO A 204 -20.45 0.46 15.74
N PRO A 205 -20.85 1.28 16.72
CA PRO A 205 -20.21 2.57 17.02
C PRO A 205 -18.70 2.43 17.22
N MET A 206 -17.94 3.43 16.78
CA MET A 206 -16.50 3.49 16.96
C MET A 206 -16.13 4.29 18.21
N PRO A 207 -15.41 3.73 19.20
CA PRO A 207 -15.36 4.27 20.56
C PRO A 207 -15.31 5.80 20.79
N THR A 208 -14.45 6.63 20.26
CA THR A 208 -14.17 8.05 20.60
C THR A 208 -13.84 8.36 22.07
N SER A 209 -12.58 8.72 22.31
CA SER A 209 -12.05 9.16 23.61
C SER A 209 -11.32 10.50 23.47
N PRO A 210 -11.39 11.40 24.48
CA PRO A 210 -10.59 12.61 24.47
C PRO A 210 -9.09 12.30 24.33
N ARG A 211 -8.40 13.06 23.48
CA ARG A 211 -6.96 12.89 23.25
C ARG A 211 -6.20 13.88 24.13
N PHE A 212 -5.34 13.35 25.00
CA PHE A 212 -4.46 14.12 25.89
C PHE A 212 -2.98 13.99 25.52
N VAL A 213 -2.70 13.34 24.40
CA VAL A 213 -1.34 13.09 23.89
C VAL A 213 -1.18 13.88 22.59
N GLN A 214 0.03 14.41 22.36
CA GLN A 214 0.38 15.10 21.12
C GLN A 214 0.28 14.17 19.89
N ASP A 215 -0.14 14.73 18.75
CA ASP A 215 -0.22 14.00 17.47
C ASP A 215 1.12 13.82 16.77
N ALA A 216 2.06 14.75 16.99
CA ALA A 216 3.35 14.77 16.31
C ALA A 216 4.48 14.41 17.26
N PHE A 217 5.39 13.54 16.82
CA PHE A 217 6.61 13.16 17.53
C PHE A 217 7.80 13.38 16.61
N ARG A 218 8.94 13.77 17.20
CA ARG A 218 10.21 13.89 16.48
C ARG A 218 11.07 12.70 16.83
N HIS A 219 11.70 12.09 15.82
CA HIS A 219 12.66 11.03 16.09
C HIS A 219 13.82 11.55 16.94
N ASP A 220 14.14 10.80 17.98
CA ASP A 220 15.39 10.87 18.72
C ASP A 220 16.46 10.03 18.03
N GLU A 221 17.71 10.13 18.50
CA GLU A 221 18.86 9.46 17.87
C GLU A 221 18.72 7.93 17.88
N GLU A 222 18.14 7.35 18.94
CA GLU A 222 17.86 5.92 19.03
C GLU A 222 16.84 5.48 17.97
N SER A 223 15.69 6.17 17.89
CA SER A 223 14.65 5.82 16.93
C SER A 223 15.08 6.06 15.49
N LEU A 224 15.90 7.09 15.23
CA LEU A 224 16.53 7.26 13.91
C LEU A 224 17.49 6.11 13.60
N GLY A 225 18.37 5.75 14.52
CA GLY A 225 19.34 4.68 14.28
C GLY A 225 18.67 3.35 13.97
N VAL A 226 17.61 2.99 14.70
CA VAL A 226 16.84 1.76 14.42
C VAL A 226 16.06 1.87 13.11
N PHE A 227 15.49 3.03 12.81
CA PHE A 227 14.79 3.22 11.54
C PHE A 227 15.75 3.13 10.34
N GLU A 228 16.95 3.70 10.44
CA GLU A 228 17.98 3.64 9.39
C GLU A 228 18.50 2.21 9.16
N THR A 229 18.76 1.46 10.24
CA THR A 229 19.44 0.16 10.16
C THR A 229 18.50 -1.03 9.99
N GLU A 230 17.33 -0.98 10.61
CA GLU A 230 16.36 -2.09 10.63
C GLU A 230 15.10 -1.77 9.81
N GLY A 231 14.90 -0.51 9.40
CA GLY A 231 13.66 -0.07 8.74
C GLY A 231 12.46 0.00 9.69
N ILE A 232 12.68 -0.12 11.01
CA ILE A 232 11.61 -0.13 12.02
C ILE A 232 11.46 1.27 12.61
N ASP A 233 10.29 1.88 12.40
CA ASP A 233 9.93 3.13 13.07
C ASP A 233 9.50 2.85 14.52
N LEU A 234 10.43 3.10 15.46
CA LEU A 234 10.16 2.95 16.89
C LEU A 234 9.11 3.94 17.41
N LEU A 235 8.91 5.10 16.79
CA LEU A 235 7.91 6.07 17.21
C LEU A 235 6.50 5.58 16.91
N ILE A 236 6.27 4.93 15.75
CA ILE A 236 4.97 4.32 15.43
C ILE A 236 4.57 3.33 16.53
N ASN A 237 5.51 2.50 17.00
CA ASN A 237 5.26 1.49 18.03
C ASN A 237 5.13 2.09 19.44
N ARG A 238 6.00 3.03 19.81
CA ARG A 238 5.99 3.70 21.14
C ARG A 238 4.77 4.59 21.33
N HIS A 239 4.39 5.31 20.27
CA HIS A 239 3.28 6.25 20.27
C HIS A 239 2.03 5.69 19.60
N ALA A 240 1.99 4.38 19.37
CA ALA A 240 0.78 3.66 18.98
C ALA A 240 -0.41 3.92 19.91
N ARG A 241 -0.16 4.38 21.14
CA ARG A 241 -1.20 4.81 22.10
C ARG A 241 -1.97 6.07 21.69
N GLY A 242 -1.48 6.81 20.70
CA GLY A 242 -2.21 7.88 20.01
C GLY A 242 -2.81 7.43 18.68
N GLN A 243 -2.75 6.15 18.31
CA GLN A 243 -3.33 5.68 17.05
C GLN A 243 -4.85 5.88 17.02
N PRO A 244 -5.43 6.05 15.82
CA PRO A 244 -6.86 5.94 15.61
C PRO A 244 -7.41 4.77 16.41
N GLU A 245 -8.48 5.00 17.18
CA GLU A 245 -9.15 3.90 17.85
C GLU A 245 -9.49 2.84 16.80
N GLN A 246 -9.02 1.62 17.07
CA GLN A 246 -9.18 0.52 16.14
C GLN A 246 -10.50 -0.19 16.42
N SER A 247 -11.20 -0.55 15.36
CA SER A 247 -12.37 -1.40 15.50
C SER A 247 -11.95 -2.81 15.87
N THR A 248 -12.49 -3.34 16.97
CA THR A 248 -12.39 -4.77 17.30
C THR A 248 -13.45 -5.61 16.60
N PHE A 249 -14.38 -4.96 15.87
CA PHE A 249 -15.44 -5.64 15.14
C PHE A 249 -14.84 -6.51 14.04
N ARG A 250 -15.20 -7.80 14.09
CA ARG A 250 -14.85 -8.80 13.09
C ARG A 250 -16.07 -9.67 12.84
N ARG A 251 -16.37 -9.88 11.56
CA ARG A 251 -17.35 -10.88 11.12
C ARG A 251 -16.81 -12.28 11.40
N GLN A 252 -17.70 -13.19 11.78
CA GLN A 252 -17.37 -14.55 12.20
C GLN A 252 -18.20 -15.52 11.36
N GLY A 253 -17.53 -16.29 10.51
CA GLY A 253 -18.21 -17.29 9.67
C GLY A 253 -19.12 -16.72 8.58
N ILE A 254 -19.02 -15.42 8.28
CA ILE A 254 -19.70 -14.77 7.15
C ILE A 254 -18.76 -13.76 6.49
N SER A 255 -18.72 -13.76 5.16
CA SER A 255 -17.89 -12.86 4.35
C SER A 255 -18.59 -11.53 4.07
N ASP A 256 -17.81 -10.52 3.68
CA ASP A 256 -18.34 -9.22 3.27
C ASP A 256 -19.26 -9.35 2.03
N ALA A 257 -18.94 -10.27 1.13
CA ALA A 257 -19.76 -10.58 -0.05
C ALA A 257 -21.11 -11.21 0.31
N GLU A 258 -21.14 -12.12 1.30
CA GLU A 258 -22.40 -12.69 1.79
C GLU A 258 -23.28 -11.66 2.48
N VAL A 259 -22.69 -10.76 3.26
CA VAL A 259 -23.41 -9.64 3.90
C VAL A 259 -23.95 -8.66 2.86
N GLU A 260 -23.15 -8.28 1.87
CA GLU A 260 -23.60 -7.41 0.79
C GLU A 260 -24.70 -8.06 -0.03
N ALA A 261 -24.57 -9.33 -0.40
CA ALA A 261 -25.60 -10.07 -1.12
C ALA A 261 -26.92 -10.11 -0.33
N PHE A 262 -26.84 -10.26 1.00
CA PHE A 262 -28.02 -10.16 1.86
C PHE A 262 -28.64 -8.76 1.82
N TYR A 263 -27.86 -7.69 1.99
CA TYR A 263 -28.37 -6.32 1.90
C TYR A 263 -28.99 -5.99 0.54
N ILE A 264 -28.39 -6.47 -0.56
CA ILE A 264 -28.96 -6.35 -1.90
C ILE A 264 -30.31 -7.08 -1.96
N SER A 265 -30.39 -8.31 -1.45
CA SER A 265 -31.63 -9.09 -1.46
C SER A 265 -32.76 -8.46 -0.61
N GLU A 266 -32.40 -7.67 0.39
CA GLU A 266 -33.31 -6.95 1.27
C GLU A 266 -33.70 -5.56 0.74
N GLY A 267 -33.11 -5.11 -0.37
CA GLY A 267 -33.42 -3.82 -0.98
C GLY A 267 -32.76 -2.61 -0.31
N VAL A 268 -31.64 -2.79 0.39
CA VAL A 268 -30.89 -1.68 1.02
C VAL A 268 -30.48 -0.64 -0.02
N ALA A 269 -30.63 0.64 0.30
CA ALA A 269 -30.33 1.74 -0.62
C ALA A 269 -28.88 2.25 -0.49
N VAL A 270 -28.36 2.35 0.74
CA VAL A 270 -26.99 2.81 1.03
C VAL A 270 -26.48 2.11 2.29
N VAL A 271 -25.19 1.79 2.31
CA VAL A 271 -24.50 1.23 3.47
C VAL A 271 -23.56 2.28 4.08
N LEU A 272 -23.65 2.49 5.39
CA LEU A 272 -22.77 3.35 6.15
C LEU A 272 -21.94 2.53 7.12
N THR A 273 -20.65 2.80 7.20
CA THR A 273 -19.75 2.22 8.19
C THR A 273 -19.15 3.31 9.07
N ALA A 274 -18.92 2.99 10.34
CA ALA A 274 -18.13 3.84 11.21
C ALA A 274 -16.66 3.78 10.77
N SER A 275 -16.09 4.93 10.45
CA SER A 275 -14.66 5.03 10.16
C SER A 275 -13.84 4.75 11.42
N ILE A 276 -12.65 4.18 11.26
CA ILE A 276 -11.65 4.28 12.33
C ILE A 276 -11.16 5.73 12.49
N GLY A 277 -10.66 6.07 13.67
CA GLY A 277 -10.16 7.43 13.98
C GLY A 277 -11.18 8.37 14.61
N SER A 278 -10.71 9.59 14.87
CA SER A 278 -11.42 10.66 15.57
C SER A 278 -11.11 12.02 14.93
N ASP A 279 -11.68 13.08 15.50
CA ASP A 279 -11.39 14.47 15.17
C ASP A 279 -11.80 14.82 13.72
N GLY A 280 -12.83 14.14 13.21
CA GLY A 280 -13.31 14.30 11.83
C GLY A 280 -12.49 13.55 10.77
N THR A 281 -11.48 12.78 11.16
CA THR A 281 -10.70 11.93 10.25
C THR A 281 -11.54 10.77 9.75
N VAL A 282 -11.53 10.54 8.43
CA VAL A 282 -12.25 9.43 7.79
C VAL A 282 -11.31 8.59 6.93
N TYR A 283 -11.35 7.28 7.15
CA TYR A 283 -10.63 6.27 6.38
C TYR A 283 -11.58 5.59 5.40
N ALA A 284 -11.70 6.17 4.20
CA ALA A 284 -12.42 5.58 3.09
C ALA A 284 -11.43 4.89 2.14
N THR A 285 -11.16 3.62 2.40
CA THR A 285 -10.23 2.78 1.61
C THR A 285 -10.96 2.12 0.44
N GLY A 286 -10.52 0.94 -0.02
CA GLY A 286 -11.22 0.17 -1.05
C GLY A 286 -12.52 -0.45 -0.55
N HIS A 287 -13.55 -0.42 -1.38
CA HIS A 287 -14.83 -1.07 -1.11
C HIS A 287 -14.62 -2.58 -0.90
N PRO A 288 -15.19 -3.20 0.16
CA PRO A 288 -14.79 -4.54 0.59
C PRO A 288 -14.91 -5.64 -0.49
N THR A 289 -15.92 -5.53 -1.35
CA THR A 289 -16.26 -6.56 -2.35
C THR A 289 -15.80 -6.23 -3.77
N THR A 290 -15.47 -4.97 -4.07
CA THR A 290 -15.15 -4.50 -5.43
C THR A 290 -13.71 -4.00 -5.56
N ARG A 291 -12.95 -3.87 -4.46
CA ARG A 291 -11.53 -3.47 -4.51
C ARG A 291 -10.65 -4.36 -5.40
N ASP A 292 -11.02 -5.63 -5.53
CA ASP A 292 -10.31 -6.63 -6.33
C ASP A 292 -11.04 -6.93 -7.67
N ASP A 293 -12.28 -6.44 -7.86
CA ASP A 293 -13.04 -6.49 -9.13
C ASP A 293 -13.22 -5.07 -9.68
N ARG A 294 -12.15 -4.55 -10.27
CA ARG A 294 -12.05 -3.17 -10.77
C ARG A 294 -12.66 -3.01 -12.17
N THR A 295 -13.80 -3.63 -12.41
CA THR A 295 -14.60 -3.48 -13.62
C THR A 295 -15.80 -2.56 -13.36
N ARG A 296 -16.31 -1.89 -14.40
CA ARG A 296 -17.55 -1.10 -14.27
C ARG A 296 -18.69 -1.95 -13.71
N SER A 297 -18.90 -3.13 -14.29
CA SER A 297 -19.97 -4.05 -13.88
C SER A 297 -19.79 -4.51 -12.42
N GLY A 298 -18.56 -4.83 -11.99
CA GLY A 298 -18.28 -5.20 -10.61
C GLY A 298 -18.69 -4.09 -9.64
N VAL A 299 -18.31 -2.84 -9.94
CA VAL A 299 -18.67 -1.67 -9.12
C VAL A 299 -20.16 -1.37 -9.15
N GLU A 300 -20.79 -1.34 -10.34
CA GLU A 300 -22.20 -0.97 -10.49
C GLU A 300 -23.19 -1.98 -9.88
N ASN A 301 -22.76 -3.25 -9.66
CA ASN A 301 -23.59 -4.28 -9.02
C ASN A 301 -23.48 -4.31 -7.48
N ALA A 302 -22.57 -3.53 -6.89
CA ALA A 302 -22.43 -3.40 -5.44
C ALA A 302 -23.40 -2.37 -4.86
N LEU A 303 -23.40 -2.21 -3.53
CA LEU A 303 -24.17 -1.14 -2.87
C LEU A 303 -23.33 0.14 -2.72
N PRO A 304 -23.94 1.34 -2.85
CA PRO A 304 -23.29 2.57 -2.44
C PRO A 304 -22.91 2.50 -0.96
N THR A 305 -21.61 2.58 -0.67
CA THR A 305 -21.06 2.37 0.67
C THR A 305 -20.12 3.51 1.03
N LEU A 306 -20.35 4.11 2.21
CA LEU A 306 -19.57 5.25 2.70
C LEU A 306 -19.00 4.97 4.09
N ALA A 307 -17.76 5.43 4.31
CA ALA A 307 -17.20 5.57 5.64
C ALA A 307 -17.66 6.92 6.23
N VAL A 308 -18.12 6.90 7.47
CA VAL A 308 -18.63 8.08 8.19
C VAL A 308 -17.73 8.39 9.38
N ALA A 309 -17.43 9.67 9.62
CA ALA A 309 -16.68 10.08 10.81
C ALA A 309 -17.34 9.54 12.09
N SER A 310 -16.53 8.96 12.98
CA SER A 310 -16.96 8.23 14.17
C SER A 310 -17.97 9.03 15.00
N GLU A 311 -17.70 10.31 15.24
CA GLU A 311 -18.54 11.17 16.07
C GLU A 311 -19.95 11.33 15.50
N HIS A 312 -20.05 11.44 14.17
CA HIS A 312 -21.30 11.61 13.46
C HIS A 312 -22.06 10.28 13.37
N TYR A 313 -21.37 9.19 13.00
CA TYR A 313 -21.95 7.84 12.96
C TYR A 313 -22.50 7.45 14.33
N ASN A 314 -21.72 7.64 15.39
CA ASN A 314 -22.11 7.31 16.75
C ASN A 314 -23.31 8.13 17.22
N ARG A 315 -23.41 9.40 16.83
CA ARG A 315 -24.58 10.22 17.14
C ARG A 315 -25.84 9.64 16.50
N ILE A 316 -25.79 9.32 15.21
CA ILE A 316 -26.92 8.70 14.49
C ILE A 316 -27.31 7.38 15.16
N HIS A 317 -26.33 6.53 15.46
CA HIS A 317 -26.55 5.25 16.14
C HIS A 317 -27.26 5.43 17.50
N ARG A 318 -26.78 6.35 18.36
CA ARG A 318 -27.41 6.64 19.66
C ARG A 318 -28.82 7.20 19.57
N ILE A 319 -29.17 7.90 18.48
CA ILE A 319 -30.54 8.38 18.25
C ILE A 319 -31.46 7.18 17.93
N LEU A 320 -31.00 6.29 17.04
CA LEU A 320 -31.73 5.07 16.67
C LEU A 320 -31.92 4.12 17.87
N GLU A 321 -30.93 3.95 18.73
CA GLU A 321 -31.03 3.15 19.97
C GLU A 321 -32.10 3.68 20.95
N ARG A 322 -32.44 4.97 20.87
CA ARG A 322 -33.52 5.58 21.66
C ARG A 322 -34.91 5.36 21.03
N GLY A 323 -34.99 4.65 19.91
CA GLY A 323 -36.22 4.47 19.15
C GLY A 323 -36.70 5.72 18.42
N ILE A 324 -35.83 6.73 18.27
CA ILE A 324 -36.15 7.96 17.52
C ILE A 324 -35.78 7.73 16.05
N PRO A 325 -36.73 7.88 15.11
CA PRO A 325 -36.43 7.74 13.69
C PRO A 325 -35.38 8.76 13.22
N VAL A 326 -34.45 8.29 12.39
CA VAL A 326 -33.46 9.15 11.71
C VAL A 326 -33.76 9.12 10.22
N THR A 327 -33.95 10.29 9.62
CA THR A 327 -34.06 10.46 8.17
C THR A 327 -32.78 11.08 7.65
N MET A 328 -32.25 10.54 6.55
CA MET A 328 -31.04 11.02 5.91
C MET A 328 -31.27 11.34 4.44
N ASP A 329 -30.47 12.27 3.92
CA ASP A 329 -30.39 12.67 2.51
C ASP A 329 -28.95 12.41 2.04
N ILE A 330 -28.78 11.44 1.13
CA ILE A 330 -27.48 10.97 0.65
C ILE A 330 -27.44 10.98 -0.86
N GLU A 331 -26.43 11.65 -1.43
CA GLU A 331 -26.13 11.61 -2.86
C GLU A 331 -24.64 11.32 -3.06
N VAL A 332 -24.34 10.30 -3.86
CA VAL A 332 -22.98 9.98 -4.33
C VAL A 332 -23.00 9.97 -5.85
N ARG A 333 -22.13 10.77 -6.48
CA ARG A 333 -21.89 10.69 -7.92
C ARG A 333 -20.45 10.29 -8.16
N VAL A 334 -20.28 9.24 -8.95
CA VAL A 334 -18.97 8.73 -9.36
C VAL A 334 -18.86 8.76 -10.88
N GLY A 335 -17.65 8.99 -11.37
CA GLY A 335 -17.29 8.87 -12.78
C GLY A 335 -16.54 7.58 -13.05
N PHE A 336 -16.77 7.00 -14.23
CA PHE A 336 -15.97 5.91 -14.75
C PHE A 336 -15.26 6.35 -16.02
N ASP A 337 -14.00 5.95 -16.17
CA ASP A 337 -13.22 6.17 -17.38
C ASP A 337 -12.68 4.85 -17.93
N GLU A 338 -13.08 4.53 -19.16
CA GLU A 338 -12.68 3.33 -19.90
C GLU A 338 -11.95 3.68 -21.21
N SER A 339 -11.57 4.95 -21.40
CA SER A 339 -10.88 5.41 -22.61
C SER A 339 -9.45 4.87 -22.72
N ASP A 340 -8.80 4.65 -21.58
CA ASP A 340 -7.53 3.92 -21.46
C ASP A 340 -7.45 3.27 -20.08
N GLN A 341 -7.50 1.94 -20.07
CA GLN A 341 -7.58 1.14 -18.85
C GLN A 341 -6.20 0.72 -18.32
N ARG A 342 -5.12 1.02 -19.05
CA ARG A 342 -3.76 0.64 -18.63
C ARG A 342 -3.26 1.56 -17.52
N GLY A 343 -2.54 0.97 -16.57
CA GLY A 343 -1.68 1.74 -15.66
C GLY A 343 -0.42 2.22 -16.40
N TYR A 344 0.20 3.28 -15.89
CA TYR A 344 1.43 3.81 -16.46
C TYR A 344 2.44 4.23 -15.38
N ASN A 345 3.69 3.87 -15.60
CA ASN A 345 4.83 4.53 -14.99
C ASN A 345 5.20 5.77 -15.81
N VAL A 346 5.86 6.74 -15.18
CA VAL A 346 6.49 7.89 -15.85
C VAL A 346 7.99 7.75 -15.68
N ILE A 347 8.71 7.67 -16.79
CA ILE A 347 10.14 7.38 -16.82
C ILE A 347 10.86 8.48 -17.59
N ALA A 348 12.07 8.80 -17.13
CA ALA A 348 12.99 9.74 -17.75
C ALA A 348 14.42 9.40 -17.33
N GLU A 349 15.40 9.81 -18.13
CA GLU A 349 16.82 9.49 -17.94
C GLU A 349 17.69 10.75 -17.81
N ILE A 350 18.78 10.61 -17.04
CA ILE A 350 19.97 11.45 -17.13
C ILE A 350 21.05 10.55 -17.77
N PRO A 351 21.41 10.76 -19.04
CA PRO A 351 22.40 9.93 -19.71
C PRO A 351 23.76 10.01 -19.01
N GLY A 352 24.47 8.87 -18.98
CA GLY A 352 25.80 8.72 -18.37
C GLY A 352 26.95 9.31 -19.18
#